data_AF-V8CDJ2-F1
#
_entry.id   AF-V8CDJ2-F1
#
_cell.length_a   1.000
_cell.length_b   1.000
_cell.length_c   1.000
_cell.angle_alpha   90.00
_cell.angle_beta   90.00
_cell.angle_gamma   90.00
#
_symmetry.space_group_name_H-M   'P 1'
#
loop_
_entity.id
_entity.type
_entity.pdbx_description
1 polymer ?
#
loop_
_entity_poly.entity_id
_entity_poly.type
_entity_poly.pdbx_seq_one_letter_code
_entity_poly.pdbx_strand_id
1 'polypeptide(L)' 'MSTLVIENVKDEFLPAFKALSKAMNAKCRVEKVKKPKLTKFEKGILKAKAEVESARKNGTLRTFSSAKEFRIAVENGEI' A
#
# COMPACT_ATOMS: atom_id res chain seq x y z
N MET A 1 7.56 -24.46 -28.19
CA MET A 1 8.26 -23.21 -27.84
C MET A 1 8.07 -23.02 -26.35
N SER A 2 9.13 -22.85 -25.56
CA SER A 2 9.05 -22.84 -24.10
C SER A 2 9.37 -21.45 -23.55
N THR A 3 8.64 -21.02 -22.52
CA THR A 3 8.80 -19.70 -21.89
C THR A 3 9.05 -19.90 -20.39
N LEU A 4 10.05 -19.21 -19.84
CA LEU A 4 10.32 -19.14 -18.41
C LEU A 4 9.84 -17.79 -17.86
N VAL A 5 9.05 -17.82 -16.80
CA VAL A 5 8.58 -16.63 -16.07
C VAL A 5 9.14 -16.68 -14.66
N ILE A 6 9.68 -15.55 -14.19
CA ILE A 6 10.23 -15.40 -12.84
C ILE A 6 9.56 -14.19 -12.20
N GLU A 7 8.86 -14.40 -11.08
CA GLU A 7 8.10 -13.36 -10.37
C GLU A 7 8.88 -12.80 -9.17
N ASN A 8 8.47 -11.61 -8.70
CA ASN A 8 9.05 -10.95 -7.52
C ASN A 8 10.56 -10.71 -7.57
N VAL A 9 11.09 -10.50 -8.78
CA VAL A 9 12.50 -10.23 -9.01
C VAL A 9 12.87 -8.81 -8.58
N LYS A 10 13.90 -8.66 -7.74
CA LYS A 10 14.47 -7.34 -7.42
C LYS A 10 15.17 -6.76 -8.65
N ASP A 11 15.10 -5.43 -8.80
CA ASP A 11 15.65 -4.71 -9.96
C ASP A 11 17.17 -4.97 -10.17
N GLU A 12 17.92 -5.26 -9.11
CA GLU A 12 19.36 -5.59 -9.15
C GLU A 12 19.69 -6.87 -9.95
N PHE A 13 18.74 -7.80 -10.09
CA PHE A 13 18.96 -9.04 -10.84
C PHE A 13 18.62 -8.93 -12.34
N LEU A 14 17.98 -7.84 -12.76
CA LEU A 14 17.60 -7.65 -14.17
C LEU A 14 18.79 -7.71 -15.16
N PRO A 15 20.00 -7.17 -14.84
CA PRO A 15 21.15 -7.29 -15.72
C PRO A 15 21.56 -8.76 -15.95
N ALA A 16 21.53 -9.59 -14.90
CA ALA A 16 21.88 -11.00 -14.99
C ALA A 16 20.89 -11.77 -15.89
N PHE A 17 19.59 -11.54 -15.74
CA PHE A 17 18.58 -12.17 -16.60
C PHE A 17 18.66 -11.72 -18.06
N LYS A 18 18.99 -10.45 -18.30
CA LYS A 18 19.24 -9.95 -19.66
C LYS A 18 20.47 -10.62 -20.27
N ALA A 19 21.57 -10.75 -19.52
CA ALA A 19 22.77 -11.44 -19.98
C ALA A 19 22.49 -12.91 -20.31
N LEU A 20 21.79 -13.62 -19.44
CA LEU A 20 21.36 -15.01 -19.65
C LEU A 20 20.52 -15.15 -20.93
N SER A 21 19.50 -14.31 -21.10
CA SER A 21 18.66 -14.35 -22.31
C SER A 21 19.46 -14.10 -23.60
N LYS A 22 20.48 -13.24 -23.55
CA LYS A 22 21.35 -12.96 -24.70
C LYS A 22 22.23 -14.16 -25.03
N ALA A 23 22.81 -14.80 -24.01
CA ALA A 23 23.60 -16.02 -24.19
C ALA A 23 22.77 -17.17 -24.79
N MET A 24 21.48 -17.24 -24.44
CA MET A 24 20.55 -18.24 -24.96
C MET A 24 19.90 -17.85 -26.30
N ASN A 25 20.23 -16.68 -26.88
CA ASN A 25 19.56 -16.10 -28.04
C ASN A 25 18.02 -16.06 -27.89
N ALA A 26 17.53 -15.77 -26.68
CA ALA A 26 16.12 -15.74 -26.32
C ALA A 26 15.61 -14.30 -26.13
N LYS A 27 14.30 -14.09 -26.32
CA LYS A 27 13.64 -12.80 -26.05
C LYS A 27 13.44 -12.61 -24.55
N CYS A 28 13.88 -11.47 -24.01
CA CYS A 28 13.62 -11.06 -22.62
C CYS A 28 12.55 -9.97 -22.57
N ARG A 29 11.48 -10.20 -21.81
CA ARG A 29 10.45 -9.20 -21.50
C ARG A 29 10.44 -8.95 -20.00
N VAL A 30 10.40 -7.67 -19.61
CA VAL A 30 10.32 -7.26 -18.21
C VAL A 30 8.96 -6.60 -18.00
N GLU A 31 8.09 -7.26 -17.26
CA GLU A 31 6.80 -6.71 -16.85
C GLU A 31 6.95 -6.07 -15.47
N LYS A 32 7.13 -4.74 -15.47
CA LYS A 32 7.06 -3.99 -14.22
C LYS A 32 5.58 -3.74 -13.91
N VAL A 33 5.09 -4.35 -12.83
CA VAL A 33 3.81 -3.93 -12.24
C VAL A 33 3.98 -2.47 -11.83
N LYS A 34 3.41 -1.56 -12.61
CA LYS A 34 3.35 -0.15 -12.24
C LYS A 34 2.49 -0.09 -10.98
N LYS A 35 3.12 0.15 -9.82
CA LYS A 35 2.36 0.51 -8.63
C LYS A 35 1.46 1.69 -9.02
N PRO A 36 0.14 1.63 -8.77
CA PRO A 36 -0.74 2.74 -9.07
C PRO A 36 -0.17 3.98 -8.37
N LYS A 37 0.02 5.06 -9.14
CA LYS A 37 0.46 6.33 -8.56
C LYS A 37 -0.72 6.86 -7.75
N LEU A 38 -0.60 6.76 -6.43
CA LEU A 38 -1.57 7.35 -5.51
C LEU A 38 -1.70 8.84 -5.84
N THR A 39 -2.92 9.26 -6.12
CA THR A 39 -3.34 10.65 -6.29
C THR A 39 -3.10 11.44 -5.01
N LYS A 40 -3.12 12.79 -5.09
CA LYS A 40 -3.04 13.64 -3.89
C LYS A 40 -4.13 13.30 -2.87
N PHE A 41 -5.32 12.95 -3.35
CA PHE A 41 -6.45 12.54 -2.53
C PHE A 41 -6.15 11.26 -1.74
N GLU A 42 -5.72 10.20 -2.42
CA GLU A 42 -5.41 8.92 -1.75
C GLU A 42 -4.24 9.03 -0.76
N LYS A 43 -3.23 9.84 -1.09
CA LYS A 43 -2.16 10.18 -0.14
C LYS A 43 -2.69 10.93 1.09
N GLY A 44 -3.66 11.82 0.90
CA GLY A 44 -4.34 12.53 1.98
C GLY A 44 -5.08 11.56 2.92
N ILE A 45 -5.83 10.61 2.36
CA ILE A 45 -6.53 9.57 3.15
C ILE A 45 -5.55 8.72 3.95
N LEU A 46 -4.45 8.27 3.33
CA LEU A 46 -3.44 7.47 4.03
C LEU A 46 -2.79 8.23 5.18
N LYS A 47 -2.53 9.53 5.00
CA LYS A 47 -2.00 10.39 6.05
C LYS A 47 -3.01 10.57 7.19
N ALA A 48 -4.26 10.89 6.88
CA ALA A 48 -5.33 11.03 7.88
C ALA A 48 -5.53 9.72 8.67
N LYS A 49 -5.50 8.56 7.99
CA LYS A 49 -5.57 7.26 8.65
C LYS A 49 -4.40 7.04 9.62
N ALA A 50 -3.18 7.39 9.21
CA ALA A 50 -2.01 7.26 10.07
C ALA A 50 -2.09 8.17 11.31
N GLU A 51 -2.64 9.38 11.16
CA GLU A 51 -2.88 10.33 12.26
C GLU A 51 -3.97 9.84 13.22
N VAL A 52 -5.06 9.28 12.72
CA VAL A 52 -6.10 8.65 13.56
C VAL A 52 -5.55 7.44 14.30
N GLU A 53 -4.78 6.58 13.64
CA GLU A 53 -4.15 5.42 14.29
C GLU A 53 -3.13 5.83 15.37
N SER A 54 -2.35 6.88 15.15
CA SER A 54 -1.41 7.38 16.16
C SER A 54 -2.15 8.01 17.34
N ALA A 55 -3.20 8.81 17.09
CA ALA A 55 -4.03 9.39 18.13
C ALA A 55 -4.78 8.32 18.94
N ARG A 56 -5.22 7.23 18.29
CA ARG A 56 -5.80 6.05 18.94
C ARG A 56 -4.80 5.40 19.89
N LYS A 57 -3.57 5.13 19.41
CA LYS A 57 -2.51 4.49 20.21
C LYS A 57 -2.07 5.36 21.39
N ASN A 58 -2.05 6.67 21.20
CA ASN A 58 -1.69 7.63 22.23
C ASN A 58 -2.85 7.92 23.21
N GLY A 59 -4.02 7.30 23.01
CA GLY A 59 -5.19 7.50 23.88
C GLY A 59 -5.81 8.89 23.80
N THR A 60 -5.44 9.70 22.81
CA THR A 60 -5.94 11.08 22.64
C THR A 60 -7.24 11.14 21.86
N LEU A 61 -7.67 10.03 21.25
CA LEU A 61 -9.00 9.92 20.65
C LEU A 61 -10.04 9.58 21.69
N ARG A 62 -11.11 10.39 21.70
CA ARG A 62 -12.34 10.02 22.38
C ARG A 62 -12.93 8.81 21.67
N THR A 63 -13.02 7.70 22.40
CA THR A 63 -13.65 6.46 21.93
C THR A 63 -14.89 6.20 22.75
N PHE A 64 -15.86 5.51 22.16
CA PHE A 64 -17.11 5.15 22.81
C PHE A 64 -17.21 3.64 22.83
N SER A 65 -17.62 3.10 23.97
CA SER A 65 -17.70 1.66 24.22
C SER A 65 -18.93 1.05 23.55
N SER A 66 -19.91 1.88 23.20
CA SER A 66 -21.15 1.49 22.53
C SER A 66 -21.73 2.60 21.66
N ALA A 67 -22.58 2.22 20.70
CA ALA A 67 -23.35 3.18 19.90
C ALA A 67 -24.27 4.07 20.75
N LYS A 68 -24.75 3.57 21.91
CA LYS A 68 -25.58 4.33 22.85
C LYS A 68 -24.80 5.46 23.50
N GLU A 69 -23.57 5.19 23.95
CA GLU A 69 -22.68 6.22 24.52
C GLU A 69 -22.33 7.30 23.48
N PHE A 70 -22.04 6.89 22.25
CA PHE A 70 -21.79 7.83 21.15
C PHE A 70 -22.99 8.74 20.92
N ARG A 71 -24.20 8.17 20.84
CA ARG A 71 -25.43 8.93 20.60
C ARG A 71 -25.70 9.96 21.71
N ILE A 72 -25.50 9.59 22.97
CA ILE A 72 -25.66 10.51 24.10
C ILE A 72 -24.66 11.69 23.98
N ALA A 73 -23.40 11.41 23.63
CA ALA A 73 -22.40 12.47 23.48
C ALA A 73 -22.74 13.45 22.34
N VAL A 74 -23.33 12.97 21.24
CA VAL A 74 -23.84 13.84 20.16
C VAL A 74 -25.05 14.66 20.62
N GLU A 75 -26.01 14.03 21.30
CA GLU A 75 -27.20 14.71 21.83
C GLU A 75 -26.85 15.80 22.87
N ASN A 76 -25.76 15.59 23.63
CA ASN A 76 -25.22 16.55 24.61
C ASN A 76 -24.32 17.64 23.99
N GLY A 77 -24.03 17.59 22.69
CA GLY A 77 -23.12 18.53 22.03
C GLY A 77 -21.64 18.40 22.45
N GLU A 78 -21.25 17.22 22.96
CA GLU A 78 -19.88 16.94 23.40
C GLU A 78 -18.94 16.53 22.24
N ILE A 79 -19.51 16.35 21.05
CA ILE A 79 -18.88 16.09 19.75
C ILE A 79 -19.79 16.59 18.63
#